data_AF-A0A149ZTK5-F1
#
_entry.id   AF-A0A149ZTK5-F1
#
_cell.length_a   1.000
_cell.length_b   1.000
_cell.length_c   1.000
_cell.angle_alpha   90.00
_cell.angle_beta   90.00
_cell.angle_gamma   90.00
#
_symmetry.space_group_name_H-M   'P 1'
#
loop_
_entity.id
_entity.type
_entity.pdbx_description
1 polymer ?
#
loop_
_entity_poly.entity_id
_entity_poly.type
_entity_poly.pdbx_seq_one_letter_code
_entity_poly.pdbx_strand_id
1 'polypeptide(L)'
;MTEDRLEVDRDALVRSIAACEVLAADMQDLRERARRELAPESFGLGETHLRSAAELAARFRATAIGGPGVPVENSAVGTFAAHERYALDLKATFEAALARYDEQDAATAHRLEQL
;
A
#
# COMPACT_ATOMS: atom_id res chain seq x y z
N MET A 1 -33.80 -15.85 16.82
CA MET A 1 -32.39 -16.22 16.53
C MET A 1 -32.14 -15.85 15.09
N THR A 2 -31.68 -14.63 14.84
CA THR A 2 -31.25 -14.21 13.50
C THR A 2 -29.96 -14.93 13.18
N GLU A 3 -30.02 -15.76 12.14
CA GLU A 3 -28.89 -16.50 11.60
C GLU A 3 -27.73 -15.53 11.36
N ASP A 4 -26.63 -15.77 12.06
CA ASP A 4 -25.33 -15.08 11.93
C ASP A 4 -24.63 -15.50 10.62
N ARG A 5 -25.40 -15.55 9.52
CA ARG A 5 -24.90 -15.91 8.20
C ARG A 5 -24.39 -14.63 7.58
N LEU A 6 -23.08 -14.44 7.61
CA LEU A 6 -22.41 -13.42 6.83
C LEU A 6 -22.82 -13.64 5.36
N GLU A 7 -23.68 -12.77 4.82
CA GLU A 7 -24.04 -12.78 3.40
C GLU A 7 -22.83 -12.20 2.64
N VAL A 8 -21.81 -13.03 2.47
CA VAL A 8 -20.56 -12.63 1.83
C VAL A 8 -20.69 -12.84 0.34
N ASP A 9 -20.59 -11.75 -0.42
CA ASP A 9 -20.30 -11.85 -1.84
C ASP A 9 -18.84 -12.29 -2.01
N ARG A 10 -18.64 -13.60 -2.17
CA ARG A 10 -17.34 -14.23 -2.37
C ARG A 10 -16.58 -13.60 -3.54
N ASP A 11 -17.28 -13.32 -4.63
CA ASP A 11 -16.67 -12.73 -5.82
C ASP A 11 -16.25 -11.28 -5.56
N ALA A 12 -17.01 -10.53 -4.75
CA ALA A 12 -16.59 -9.21 -4.30
C ALA A 12 -15.33 -9.25 -3.45
N LEU A 13 -15.17 -10.23 -2.55
CA LEU A 13 -13.93 -10.41 -1.79
C LEU A 13 -12.74 -10.73 -2.70
N VAL A 14 -12.91 -11.64 -3.66
CA VAL A 14 -11.85 -11.99 -4.62
C VAL A 14 -11.45 -10.77 -5.45
N ARG A 15 -12.42 -9.99 -5.96
CA ARG A 15 -12.13 -8.73 -6.67
C ARG A 15 -11.43 -7.70 -5.79
N SER A 16 -11.81 -7.62 -4.51
CA SER A 16 -11.20 -6.68 -3.56
C SER A 16 -9.76 -7.07 -3.24
N ILE A 17 -9.46 -8.37 -3.07
CA ILE A 17 -8.09 -8.89 -2.91
C ILE A 17 -7.23 -8.50 -4.12
N ALA A 18 -7.71 -8.75 -5.33
CA ALA A 18 -6.99 -8.41 -6.55
C ALA A 18 -6.76 -6.89 -6.68
N ALA A 19 -7.75 -6.06 -6.31
CA ALA A 19 -7.59 -4.62 -6.29
C ALA A 19 -6.53 -4.15 -5.27
N CYS A 20 -6.46 -4.77 -4.09
CA CYS A 20 -5.40 -4.50 -3.12
C CYS A 20 -4.01 -4.89 -3.64
N GLU A 21 -3.89 -6.00 -4.36
CA GLU A 21 -2.62 -6.41 -4.98
C GLU A 21 -2.14 -5.41 -6.03
N VAL A 22 -3.04 -4.97 -6.91
CA VAL A 22 -2.74 -3.94 -7.93
C VAL A 22 -2.31 -2.65 -7.26
N LEU A 23 -3.07 -2.18 -6.26
CA LEU A 23 -2.71 -0.96 -5.53
C LEU A 23 -1.34 -1.07 -4.85
N ALA A 24 -1.03 -2.19 -4.21
CA ALA A 24 0.28 -2.39 -3.59
C ALA A 24 1.42 -2.35 -4.62
N ALA A 25 1.25 -2.99 -5.78
CA ALA A 25 2.23 -2.97 -6.87
C ALA A 25 2.42 -1.56 -7.45
N ASP A 26 1.32 -0.83 -7.68
CA ASP A 26 1.36 0.54 -8.18
C ASP A 26 2.07 1.48 -7.19
N MET A 27 1.80 1.33 -5.89
CA MET A 27 2.48 2.13 -4.85
C MET A 27 3.97 1.78 -4.76
N GLN A 28 4.33 0.52 -4.95
CA GLN A 28 5.73 0.12 -5.02
C GLN A 28 6.44 0.76 -6.23
N ASP A 29 5.85 0.73 -7.42
CA ASP A 29 6.41 1.37 -8.62
C ASP A 29 6.57 2.89 -8.41
N LEU A 30 5.53 3.57 -7.91
CA LEU A 30 5.60 5.00 -7.61
C LEU A 30 6.67 5.33 -6.58
N ARG A 31 6.86 4.48 -5.56
CA ARG A 31 7.93 4.63 -4.57
C ARG A 31 9.31 4.51 -5.21
N GLU A 32 9.52 3.54 -6.08
CA GLU A 32 10.79 3.36 -6.80
C GLU A 32 11.05 4.53 -7.75
N ARG A 33 10.04 4.97 -8.49
CA ARG A 33 10.12 6.13 -9.38
C ARG A 33 10.40 7.41 -8.62
N ALA A 34 9.74 7.66 -7.48
CA ALA A 34 10.01 8.81 -6.63
C ALA A 34 11.49 8.87 -6.20
N ARG A 35 12.10 7.73 -5.84
CA ARG A 35 13.52 7.68 -5.51
C ARG A 35 14.42 8.07 -6.67
N ARG A 36 14.12 7.60 -7.89
CA ARG A 36 14.97 7.85 -9.07
C ARG A 36 14.74 9.25 -9.67
N GLU A 37 13.49 9.65 -9.77
CA GLU A 37 13.07 10.81 -10.56
C GLU A 37 13.03 12.10 -9.73
N LEU A 38 12.70 12.03 -8.44
CA LEU A 38 12.54 13.22 -7.58
C LEU A 38 13.77 13.50 -6.70
N ALA A 39 14.73 12.58 -6.64
CA ALA A 39 15.98 12.73 -5.90
C ALA A 39 17.22 12.52 -6.79
N PRO A 40 17.34 13.21 -7.94
CA PRO A 40 18.53 13.11 -8.79
C PRO A 40 19.78 13.55 -8.04
N GLU A 41 20.97 13.08 -8.41
CA GLU A 41 22.23 13.48 -7.75
C GLU A 41 22.48 15.01 -7.80
N SER A 42 22.05 15.65 -8.88
CA SER A 42 22.08 17.11 -9.07
C SER A 42 20.78 17.59 -9.69
N PHE A 43 20.26 18.74 -9.24
CA PHE A 43 19.10 19.41 -9.81
C PHE A 43 19.50 20.51 -10.81
N GLY A 44 20.80 20.81 -10.95
CA GLY A 44 21.29 21.84 -11.87
C GLY A 44 20.98 23.28 -11.41
N LEU A 45 20.80 23.48 -10.11
CA LEU A 45 20.51 24.79 -9.50
C LEU A 45 21.76 25.64 -9.24
N GLY A 46 22.95 25.09 -9.52
CA GLY A 46 24.24 25.71 -9.17
C GLY A 46 24.75 25.28 -7.79
N GLU A 47 24.35 24.10 -7.34
CA GLU A 47 24.61 23.53 -6.01
C GLU A 47 26.10 23.44 -5.66
N THR A 48 26.97 23.32 -6.66
CA THR A 48 28.42 23.25 -6.50
C THR A 48 29.08 24.61 -6.19
N HIS A 49 28.39 25.71 -6.49
CA HIS A 49 28.95 27.07 -6.41
C HIS A 49 28.14 28.00 -5.50
N LEU A 50 26.88 27.66 -5.21
CA LEU A 50 25.97 28.46 -4.39
C LEU A 50 25.44 27.62 -3.23
N ARG A 51 25.80 28.02 -2.00
CA ARG A 51 25.32 27.34 -0.78
C ARG A 51 23.79 27.29 -0.69
N SER A 52 23.11 28.38 -1.05
CA SER A 52 21.65 28.43 -1.05
C SER A 52 21.02 27.45 -2.04
N ALA A 53 21.65 27.23 -3.21
CA ALA A 53 21.21 26.23 -4.17
C ALA A 53 21.40 24.81 -3.62
N ALA A 54 22.53 24.55 -2.95
CA ALA A 54 22.77 23.26 -2.29
C ALA A 54 21.75 22.98 -1.18
N GLU A 55 21.44 23.97 -0.34
CA GLU A 55 20.43 23.87 0.72
C GLU A 55 19.03 23.63 0.14
N LEU A 56 18.68 24.31 -0.96
CA LEU A 56 17.40 24.11 -1.65
C LEU A 56 17.29 22.71 -2.27
N ALA A 57 18.34 22.25 -2.95
CA ALA A 57 18.43 20.89 -3.50
C ALA A 57 18.30 19.82 -2.40
N ALA A 58 18.93 20.03 -1.24
CA ALA A 58 18.80 19.15 -0.10
C ALA A 58 17.36 19.08 0.42
N ARG A 59 16.64 20.21 0.46
CA ARG A 59 15.22 20.24 0.85
C ARG A 59 14.33 19.51 -0.15
N PHE A 60 14.51 19.73 -1.45
CA PHE A 60 13.75 18.99 -2.47
C PHE A 60 13.98 17.48 -2.36
N ARG A 61 15.23 17.05 -2.21
CA ARG A 61 15.57 15.65 -1.98
C ARG A 61 14.89 15.11 -0.71
N ALA A 62 14.91 15.88 0.39
CA ALA A 62 14.29 15.48 1.64
C ALA A 62 12.76 15.32 1.51
N THR A 63 12.08 16.16 0.74
CA THR A 63 10.64 15.98 0.44
C THR A 63 10.38 14.75 -0.43
N ALA A 64 11.29 14.39 -1.33
CA ALA A 64 11.15 13.21 -2.17
C ALA A 64 11.33 11.89 -1.38
N ILE A 65 12.41 11.77 -0.61
CA ILE A 65 12.85 10.49 -0.04
C ILE A 65 13.00 10.48 1.50
N GLY A 66 12.69 11.59 2.15
CA GLY A 66 12.99 11.83 3.57
C GLY A 66 14.39 12.40 3.77
N GLY A 67 14.67 12.93 4.95
CA GLY A 67 16.00 13.46 5.26
C GLY A 67 16.00 14.42 6.45
N PRO A 68 17.09 15.17 6.65
CA PRO A 68 17.17 16.16 7.73
C PRO A 68 16.00 17.15 7.66
N GLY A 69 15.22 17.23 8.74
CA GLY A 69 14.07 18.13 8.84
C GLY A 69 12.79 17.65 8.12
N VAL A 70 12.83 16.52 7.41
CA VAL A 70 11.63 15.92 6.78
C VAL A 70 11.56 14.44 7.18
N PRO A 71 10.66 14.08 8.12
CA PRO A 71 10.41 12.68 8.47
C PRO A 71 10.07 11.86 7.23
N VAL A 72 10.53 10.59 7.20
CA VAL A 72 10.37 9.72 6.02
C VAL A 72 8.90 9.57 5.66
N GLU A 73 8.04 9.41 6.65
CA GLU A 73 6.58 9.31 6.53
C GLU A 73 5.94 10.52 5.83
N ASN A 74 6.58 11.69 5.87
CA ASN A 74 6.11 12.92 5.23
C ASN A 74 6.74 13.15 3.85
N SER A 75 7.58 12.22 3.38
CA SER A 75 8.13 12.24 2.03
C SER A 75 7.22 11.53 1.03
N ALA A 76 7.44 11.76 -0.27
CA ALA A 76 6.74 11.02 -1.32
C ALA A 76 6.96 9.50 -1.17
N VAL A 77 8.22 9.07 -0.96
CA VAL A 77 8.56 7.66 -0.73
C VAL A 77 7.84 7.08 0.48
N GLY A 78 7.79 7.80 1.60
CA GLY A 78 7.10 7.33 2.80
C GLY A 78 5.59 7.26 2.62
N THR A 79 5.01 8.22 1.90
CA THR A 79 3.58 8.24 1.57
C THR A 79 3.20 7.02 0.75
N PHE A 80 3.95 6.72 -0.32
CA PHE A 80 3.70 5.53 -1.14
C PHE A 80 3.91 4.23 -0.35
N ALA A 81 4.97 4.14 0.46
CA ALA A 81 5.21 2.98 1.33
C ALA A 81 4.09 2.76 2.36
N ALA A 82 3.50 3.85 2.87
CA ALA A 82 2.37 3.74 3.79
C ALA A 82 1.11 3.19 3.10
N HIS A 83 0.83 3.63 1.86
CA HIS A 83 -0.31 3.13 1.08
C HIS A 83 -0.12 1.69 0.63
N GLU A 84 1.10 1.31 0.24
CA GLU A 84 1.49 -0.08 -0.04
C GLU A 84 1.18 -0.98 1.16
N ARG A 85 1.68 -0.62 2.35
CA ARG A 85 1.40 -1.37 3.58
C ARG A 85 -0.10 -1.45 3.88
N TYR A 86 -0.81 -0.32 3.77
CA TYR A 86 -2.26 -0.30 3.98
C TYR A 86 -3.00 -1.26 3.04
N ALA A 87 -2.62 -1.28 1.76
CA ALA A 87 -3.23 -2.19 0.78
C ALA A 87 -2.96 -3.66 1.14
N LEU A 88 -1.76 -3.99 1.61
CA LEU A 88 -1.40 -5.34 2.05
C LEU A 88 -2.13 -5.76 3.33
N ASP A 89 -2.28 -4.85 4.30
CA ASP A 89 -3.02 -5.12 5.54
C ASP A 89 -4.51 -5.35 5.26
N LEU A 90 -5.08 -4.56 4.35
CA LEU A 90 -6.47 -4.71 3.92
C LEU A 90 -6.68 -6.00 3.12
N LYS A 91 -5.73 -6.35 2.24
CA LYS A 91 -5.71 -7.64 1.53
C LYS A 91 -5.78 -8.80 2.50
N ALA A 92 -4.90 -8.83 3.51
CA ALA A 92 -4.87 -9.89 4.51
C ALA A 92 -6.20 -10.01 5.28
N THR A 93 -6.88 -8.88 5.52
CA THR A 93 -8.21 -8.86 6.13
C THR A 93 -9.26 -9.52 5.22
N PHE A 94 -9.25 -9.22 3.93
CA PHE A 94 -10.17 -9.84 2.97
C PHE A 94 -9.88 -11.34 2.78
N GLU A 95 -8.61 -11.75 2.74
CA GLU A 95 -8.22 -13.16 2.69
C GLU A 95 -8.71 -13.92 3.93
N ALA A 96 -8.57 -13.35 5.12
CA ALA A 96 -9.06 -13.94 6.36
C ALA A 96 -10.60 -14.04 6.40
N ALA A 97 -11.31 -13.07 5.81
CA ALA A 97 -12.77 -13.11 5.69
C ALA A 97 -13.22 -14.20 4.71
N LEU A 98 -12.54 -14.31 3.56
CA LEU A 98 -12.83 -15.33 2.54
C LEU A 98 -12.59 -16.75 3.07
N ALA A 99 -11.49 -16.96 3.78
CA ALA A 99 -11.18 -18.26 4.39
C ALA A 99 -12.28 -18.70 5.38
N ARG A 100 -12.73 -17.79 6.25
CA ARG A 100 -13.83 -18.09 7.19
C ARG A 100 -15.14 -18.39 6.47
N TYR A 101 -15.44 -17.67 5.39
CA TYR A 101 -16.63 -17.95 4.58
C TYR A 101 -16.57 -19.35 3.96
N ASP A 102 -15.46 -19.69 3.31
CA ASP A 102 -15.28 -21.00 2.67
C ASP A 102 -15.35 -22.15 3.72
N GLU A 103 -14.83 -21.95 4.95
CA GLU A 103 -14.97 -22.91 6.06
C GLU A 103 -16.42 -23.10 6.53
N GLN A 104 -17.19 -22.00 6.65
CA GLN A 104 -18.59 -22.04 7.06
C GLN A 104 -19.49 -22.71 6.01
N ASP A 105 -19.22 -22.45 4.73
CA ASP A 105 -19.96 -23.06 3.62
C ASP A 105 -19.72 -24.58 3.58
N ALA A 106 -18.46 -25.01 3.69
CA ALA A 106 -18.12 -26.43 3.76
C ALA A 106 -18.76 -27.15 4.96
N ALA A 107 -18.72 -26.53 6.15
CA ALA A 107 -19.35 -27.10 7.36
C ALA A 107 -20.88 -27.16 7.27
N THR A 108 -21.49 -26.30 6.46
CA THR A 108 -22.94 -26.30 6.21
C THR A 108 -23.31 -27.36 5.18
N ALA A 109 -22.57 -27.46 4.08
CA ALA A 109 -22.74 -28.51 3.08
C ALA A 109 -22.63 -29.91 3.71
N HIS A 110 -21.61 -30.15 4.54
CA HIS A 110 -21.43 -31.42 5.24
C HIS A 110 -22.60 -31.78 6.17
N ARG A 111 -23.20 -30.79 6.86
CA ARG A 111 -24.38 -31.03 7.71
C ARG A 111 -25.63 -31.38 6.90
N LEU A 112 -25.78 -30.81 5.70
CA LEU A 112 -26.90 -31.10 4.82
C LEU A 112 -26.82 -32.51 4.22
N GLU A 113 -25.61 -33.01 3.94
CA GLU A 113 -25.39 -34.39 3.46
C GLU A 113 -25.69 -35.48 4.50
N GLN A 114 -25.75 -35.11 5.79
CA GLN A 114 -26.02 -36.02 6.90
C GLN A 114 -27.51 -36.11 7.29
N LEU A 115 -28.39 -35.36 6.61
CA LEU A 115 -29.84 -35.33 6.82
C LEU A 115 -30.56 -36.21 5.77
#